data_AF-A0A925NDB5-F1
#
_entry.id   AF-A0A925NDB5-F1
#
_cell.length_a   1.000
_cell.length_b   1.000
_cell.length_c   1.000
_cell.angle_alpha   90.00
_cell.angle_beta   90.00
_cell.angle_gamma   90.00
#
_symmetry.space_group_name_H-M   'P 1'
#
loop_
_entity.id
_entity.type
_entity.pdbx_description
1 polymer ?
#
loop_
_entity_poly.entity_id
_entity_poly.type
_entity_poly.pdbx_seq_one_letter_code
_entity_poly.pdbx_strand_id
1 'polypeptide(L)' 'MSVNHYENFPVASVLCPPALRPAVAAIYWFARTADDLADEGDALPAQRLSALTNYRAELHATAAGAAPGMQWPQVFTPLK' A
#
# COMPACT_ATOMS: atom_id res chain seq x y z
N MET A 1 17.98 5.73 -15.02
CA MET A 1 17.33 4.42 -15.30
C MET A 1 16.93 3.83 -13.97
N SER A 2 15.63 3.79 -13.69
CA SER A 2 15.04 3.42 -12.40
C SER A 2 15.18 1.92 -12.15
N VAL A 3 15.97 1.54 -11.15
CA VAL A 3 16.12 0.15 -10.72
C VAL A 3 14.87 -0.21 -9.90
N ASN A 4 14.20 -1.26 -10.35
CA ASN A 4 13.03 -1.90 -9.75
C ASN A 4 13.15 -2.06 -8.23
N HIS A 5 12.31 -1.35 -7.46
CA HIS A 5 12.07 -1.64 -6.03
C HIS A 5 11.25 -2.93 -5.82
N TYR A 6 11.55 -4.00 -6.58
CA TYR A 6 10.95 -5.33 -6.45
C TYR A 6 11.82 -6.31 -5.62
N GLU A 7 12.94 -5.84 -5.05
CA GLU A 7 13.96 -6.72 -4.47
C GLU A 7 13.94 -6.90 -2.94
N ASN A 8 13.05 -6.26 -2.18
CA ASN A 8 12.97 -6.52 -0.72
C ASN A 8 11.95 -7.61 -0.33
N PHE A 9 11.11 -8.07 -1.27
CA PHE A 9 10.20 -9.20 -1.06
C PHE A 9 10.78 -10.64 -1.28
N PRO A 10 12.00 -10.88 -1.81
CA PRO A 10 12.45 -12.23 -2.10
C PRO A 10 12.93 -12.98 -0.84
N VAL A 11 13.24 -12.30 0.27
CA VAL A 11 13.80 -12.98 1.46
C VAL A 11 12.74 -13.83 2.20
N ALA A 12 11.45 -13.49 2.09
CA ALA A 12 10.34 -14.25 2.70
C ALA A 12 9.61 -15.21 1.74
N SER A 13 10.02 -15.28 0.46
CA SER A 13 9.22 -15.88 -0.63
C SER A 13 9.35 -17.41 -0.80
N VAL A 14 10.02 -18.10 0.13
CA VAL A 14 10.14 -19.57 0.10
C VAL A 14 8.84 -20.25 0.53
N LEU A 15 8.09 -19.65 1.46
CA LEU A 15 6.84 -20.22 2.00
C LEU A 15 5.58 -19.81 1.22
N CYS A 16 5.68 -18.79 0.36
CA CYS A 16 4.53 -18.26 -0.38
C CYS A 16 4.50 -18.82 -1.81
N PRO A 17 3.44 -19.55 -2.22
CA PRO A 17 3.27 -20.04 -3.59
C PRO A 17 3.41 -18.92 -4.62
N PRO A 18 4.07 -19.14 -5.78
CA PRO A 18 4.30 -18.11 -6.79
C PRO A 18 3.03 -17.34 -7.20
N ALA A 19 1.89 -18.02 -7.28
CA ALA A 19 0.61 -17.43 -7.64
C ALA A 19 0.06 -16.43 -6.60
N LEU A 20 0.42 -16.57 -5.32
CA LEU A 20 -0.07 -15.71 -4.24
C LEU A 20 0.84 -14.50 -3.98
N ARG A 21 2.10 -14.54 -4.44
CA ARG A 21 3.08 -13.47 -4.22
C ARG A 21 2.58 -12.08 -4.62
N PRO A 22 1.88 -11.88 -5.76
CA PRO A 22 1.37 -10.56 -6.13
C PRO A 22 0.35 -10.02 -5.12
N ALA A 23 -0.59 -10.86 -4.67
CA ALA A 23 -1.60 -10.47 -3.69
C ALA A 23 -0.98 -10.17 -2.32
N VAL A 24 -0.03 -10.98 -1.87
CA VAL A 24 0.67 -10.75 -0.59
C VAL A 24 1.52 -9.49 -0.66
N ALA A 25 2.21 -9.24 -1.77
CA ALA A 25 2.97 -8.01 -1.97
C ALA A 25 2.06 -6.78 -1.95
N ALA A 26 0.89 -6.82 -2.60
CA ALA A 26 -0.08 -5.73 -2.58
C ALA A 26 -0.56 -5.40 -1.15
N ILE A 27 -0.89 -6.43 -0.36
CA ILE A 27 -1.29 -6.27 1.05
C ILE A 27 -0.13 -5.72 1.89
N TYR A 28 1.09 -6.21 1.68
CA TYR A 28 2.27 -5.71 2.38
C TYR A 28 2.52 -4.22 2.10
N TRP A 29 2.46 -3.80 0.83
CA TRP A 29 2.67 -2.40 0.46
C TRP A 29 1.58 -1.49 1.01
N PHE A 30 0.33 -1.97 1.05
CA PHE A 30 -0.76 -1.29 1.74
C PHE A 30 -0.45 -1.08 3.22
N ALA A 31 -0.07 -2.14 3.93
CA ALA A 31 0.23 -2.07 5.36
C ALA A 31 1.43 -1.14 5.63
N ARG A 32 2.52 -1.27 4.88
CA ARG A 32 3.72 -0.44 5.05
C ARG A 32 3.45 1.03 4.79
N THR A 33 2.65 1.36 3.78
CA THR A 33 2.30 2.76 3.49
C THR A 33 1.44 3.35 4.62
N ALA A 34 0.52 2.57 5.20
CA ALA A 34 -0.27 3.03 6.34
C ALA A 34 0.58 3.27 7.59
N ASP A 35 1.56 2.40 7.82
CA ASP A 35 2.56 2.52 8.90
C ASP A 35 3.43 3.77 8.72
N ASP A 36 3.95 4.01 7.50
CA ASP A 36 4.70 5.22 7.16
C ASP A 36 3.89 6.49 7.43
N LEU A 37 2.60 6.51 7.06
CA LEU A 37 1.69 7.63 7.34
C LEU A 37 1.44 7.85 8.84
N ALA A 38 1.49 6.77 9.62
CA ALA A 38 1.22 6.80 11.05
C ALA A 38 2.45 7.19 11.88
N ASP A 39 3.66 6.83 11.43
CA ASP A 39 4.88 6.89 12.24
C ASP A 39 5.94 7.86 11.68
N GLU A 40 6.07 7.99 10.37
CA GLU A 40 7.16 8.77 9.73
C GLU A 40 6.79 10.25 9.47
N GLY A 41 7.82 11.11 9.33
CA GLY A 41 7.71 12.52 8.97
C GLY A 41 7.27 13.48 10.09
N ASP A 42 7.25 14.79 9.77
CA ASP A 42 6.98 15.87 10.73
C ASP A 42 5.48 16.26 10.82
N ALA A 43 4.59 15.43 10.25
CA ALA A 43 3.16 15.71 10.25
C ALA A 43 2.59 15.70 11.68
N LEU A 44 1.79 16.71 12.00
CA LEU A 44 1.07 16.79 13.27
C LEU A 44 0.08 15.62 13.41
N PRO A 45 -0.28 15.20 14.64
CA PRO A 45 -1.21 14.09 14.85
C PRO A 45 -2.53 14.22 14.08
N ALA A 46 -3.11 15.42 14.00
CA ALA A 46 -4.34 15.67 13.26
C ALA A 46 -4.17 15.45 11.74
N GLN A 47 -3.00 15.77 11.19
CA GLN A 47 -2.69 15.56 9.77
C GLN A 47 -2.51 14.07 9.47
N ARG A 48 -1.84 13.33 10.37
CA ARG A 48 -1.72 11.86 10.27
C ARG A 48 -3.09 11.18 10.26
N LEU A 49 -3.97 11.57 11.19
CA LEU A 49 -5.35 11.06 11.25
C LEU A 49 -6.15 11.39 9.99
N SER A 50 -6.03 12.60 9.46
CA SER A 50 -6.69 12.98 8.20
C SER A 50 -6.17 12.14 7.02
N ALA A 51 -4.86 11.94 6.91
CA ALA A 51 -4.26 11.11 5.87
C ALA A 51 -4.73 9.66 5.96
N LEU A 52 -4.72 9.06 7.16
CA LEU A 52 -5.21 7.69 7.38
C LEU A 52 -6.72 7.53 7.11
N THR A 53 -7.50 8.58 7.38
CA THR A 53 -8.94 8.60 7.05
C THR A 53 -9.15 8.57 5.54
N ASN A 54 -8.41 9.40 4.79
CA ASN A 54 -8.47 9.41 3.33
C ASN A 54 -7.98 8.07 2.75
N TYR A 55 -6.89 7.53 3.30
CA TYR A 55 -6.35 6.23 2.90
C TYR A 55 -7.36 5.10 3.05
N ARG A 56 -8.12 5.09 4.15
CA ARG A 56 -9.21 4.13 4.38
C ARG A 56 -10.38 4.32 3.42
N ALA A 57 -10.76 5.56 3.14
CA ALA A 57 -11.83 5.85 2.18
C ALA A 57 -11.45 5.34 0.77
N GLU A 58 -10.20 5.49 0.36
CA GLU A 58 -9.71 5.01 -0.92
C GLU A 58 -9.68 3.47 -1.00
N LEU A 59 -9.34 2.78 0.09
CA LEU A 59 -9.49 1.32 0.18
C LEU A 59 -10.94 0.89 -0.05
N HIS A 60 -11.90 1.52 0.63
CA HIS A 60 -13.31 1.19 0.49
C HIS A 60 -13.83 1.48 -0.93
N ALA A 61 -13.44 2.59 -1.53
CA ALA A 61 -13.81 2.93 -2.90
C ALA A 61 -13.25 1.89 -3.90
N THR A 62 -11.98 1.52 -3.75
CA THR A 62 -11.33 0.50 -4.59
C THR A 62 -12.00 -0.86 -4.44
N ALA A 63 -12.29 -1.29 -3.20
CA ALA A 63 -13.01 -2.52 -2.92
C ALA A 63 -14.45 -2.53 -3.48
N ALA A 64 -15.09 -1.36 -3.60
CA ALA A 64 -16.37 -1.17 -4.25
C ALA A 64 -16.29 -1.10 -5.79
N GLY A 65 -15.10 -1.27 -6.37
CA GLY A 65 -14.87 -1.31 -7.82
C GLY A 65 -14.56 0.04 -8.46
N ALA A 66 -14.46 1.13 -7.68
CA ALA A 66 -14.05 2.43 -8.19
C ALA A 66 -12.62 2.41 -8.75
N ALA A 67 -12.24 3.45 -9.49
CA ALA A 67 -10.86 3.65 -9.89
C ALA A 67 -10.04 4.15 -8.69
N PRO A 68 -8.80 3.67 -8.50
CA PRO A 68 -7.87 4.23 -7.52
C PRO A 68 -7.74 5.74 -7.65
N GLY A 69 -7.59 6.43 -6.53
CA GLY A 69 -7.29 7.86 -6.51
C GLY A 69 -5.89 8.15 -7.02
N MET A 70 -5.59 9.44 -7.24
CA MET A 70 -4.25 9.87 -7.65
C MET A 70 -3.24 9.93 -6.50
N GLN A 71 -3.70 9.76 -5.25
CA GLN A 71 -2.87 10.01 -4.08
C GLN A 71 -1.93 8.83 -3.77
N TRP A 72 -2.37 7.59 -3.95
CA TRP A 72 -1.54 6.39 -3.80
C TRP A 72 -1.80 5.35 -4.90
N PRO A 73 -1.66 5.70 -6.20
CA PRO A 73 -2.01 4.82 -7.30
C PRO A 73 -1.20 3.51 -7.29
N GLN A 74 0.05 3.55 -6.83
CA GLN A 74 0.93 2.39 -6.70
C GLN A 74 0.47 1.38 -5.64
N VAL A 75 -0.34 1.81 -4.68
CA VAL A 75 -0.85 0.96 -3.59
C VAL A 75 -2.20 0.36 -3.97
N PHE A 76 -3.10 1.16 -4.53
CA PHE A 76 -4.48 0.73 -4.77
C PHE A 76 -4.70 0.08 -6.13
N THR A 77 -3.85 0.33 -7.14
CA THR A 77 -3.95 -0.36 -8.44
C THR A 77 -3.75 -1.88 -8.31
N PRO A 78 -2.76 -2.40 -7.55
CA PRO A 78 -2.58 -3.84 -7.36
C PRO A 78 -3.61 -4.53 -6.45
N LEU A 79 -4.48 -3.76 -5.77
CA LEU A 79 -5.51 -4.27 -4.86
C LEU A 79 -6.87 -4.51 -5.54
N LYS A 80 -6.99 -4.15 -6.82
CA LYS A 80 -8.17 -4.38 -7.65
C LYS A 80 -8.06 -5.69 -8.42
#